data_AF-A0A6B3HN90-F1
#
_entry.id   AF-A0A6B3HN90-F1
#
_cell.length_a   1.000
_cell.length_b   1.000
_cell.length_c   1.000
_cell.angle_alpha   90.00
_cell.angle_beta   90.00
_cell.angle_gamma   90.00
#
_symmetry.space_group_name_H-M   'P 1'
#
loop_
_entity.id
_entity.type
_entity.pdbx_description
1 polymer ?
#
loop_
_entity_poly.entity_id
_entity_poly.type
_entity_poly.pdbx_seq_one_letter_code
_entity_poly.pdbx_strand_id
1 'polypeptide(L)' 'MTAATPDTPLWEPSPERIEAAAVTRFQSWAASRFGAPADGGYAALHRWSVDELDTFWQAVAEWFD' A
#
# COMPACT_ATOMS: atom_id res chain seq x y z
N MET A 1 12.88 -34.05 -8.59
CA MET A 1 11.44 -33.90 -8.81
C MET A 1 11.14 -32.41 -8.79
N THR A 2 10.83 -31.80 -9.93
CA THR A 2 10.52 -30.37 -10.01
C THR A 2 9.03 -30.22 -9.70
N ALA A 3 8.70 -29.68 -8.52
CA ALA A 3 7.31 -29.36 -8.20
C ALA A 3 6.88 -28.17 -9.06
N ALA A 4 5.81 -28.35 -9.84
CA ALA A 4 5.13 -27.24 -10.51
C ALA A 4 4.52 -26.33 -9.44
N THR A 5 4.83 -25.04 -9.47
CA THR A 5 4.18 -24.03 -8.63
C THR A 5 2.69 -23.96 -8.98
N PRO A 6 1.78 -24.05 -7.99
CA PRO A 6 0.36 -23.87 -8.26
C PRO A 6 0.08 -22.44 -8.75
N ASP A 7 -0.80 -22.30 -9.75
CA ASP A 7 -1.21 -21.00 -10.32
C ASP A 7 -2.06 -20.15 -9.36
N THR A 8 -2.44 -20.69 -8.20
CA THR A 8 -3.30 -20.03 -7.21
C THR A 8 -2.47 -19.63 -5.99
N PRO A 9 -2.67 -18.41 -5.45
CA PRO A 9 -1.96 -17.99 -4.25
C PRO A 9 -2.22 -18.96 -3.09
N LEU A 10 -1.16 -19.27 -2.34
CA LEU A 10 -1.25 -20.10 -1.14
C LEU A 10 -2.12 -19.47 -0.06
N TRP A 11 -2.27 -18.14 -0.10
CA TRP A 11 -3.04 -17.36 0.85
C TRP A 11 -3.39 -16.00 0.25
N GLU A 12 -4.57 -15.49 0.61
CA GLU A 12 -5.03 -14.14 0.30
C GLU A 12 -5.69 -13.54 1.56
N PRO A 13 -5.46 -12.25 1.88
CA PRO A 13 -6.14 -11.60 2.99
C PRO A 13 -7.63 -11.43 2.69
N SER A 14 -8.48 -11.50 3.72
CA SER A 14 -9.89 -11.15 3.57
C SER A 14 -10.05 -9.63 3.37
N PRO A 15 -11.15 -9.16 2.77
CA PRO A 15 -11.41 -7.74 2.58
C PRO A 15 -11.35 -6.95 3.90
N GLU A 16 -11.88 -7.49 4.99
CA GLU A 16 -11.88 -6.84 6.30
C GLU A 16 -10.45 -6.68 6.84
N ARG A 17 -9.57 -7.65 6.58
CA ARG A 17 -8.15 -7.54 6.94
C ARG A 17 -7.45 -6.47 6.11
N ILE A 18 -7.80 -6.32 4.84
CA ILE A 18 -7.25 -5.27 3.97
C ILE A 18 -7.69 -3.90 4.48
N GLU A 19 -8.98 -3.72 4.77
CA GLU A 19 -9.54 -2.45 5.29
C GLU A 19 -8.93 -2.05 6.64
N ALA A 20 -8.71 -3.03 7.54
CA ALA A 20 -8.13 -2.78 8.85
C ALA A 20 -6.61 -2.51 8.84
N ALA A 21 -5.91 -2.82 7.75
CA ALA A 21 -4.47 -2.71 7.66
C ALA A 21 -4.00 -1.25 7.84
N ALA A 22 -2.90 -1.06 8.59
CA ALA A 22 -2.33 0.27 8.80
C ALA A 22 -1.91 0.93 7.48
N VAL A 23 -1.38 0.15 6.53
CA VAL A 23 -0.98 0.64 5.21
C VAL A 23 -2.16 1.17 4.39
N THR A 24 -3.34 0.54 4.49
CA THR A 24 -4.57 1.01 3.82
C THR A 24 -5.02 2.35 4.40
N ARG A 25 -5.01 2.48 5.73
CA ARG A 25 -5.33 3.75 6.41
C ARG A 25 -4.33 4.85 6.08
N PHE A 26 -3.04 4.52 6.05
CA PHE A 26 -1.98 5.44 5.63
C PHE A 26 -2.20 5.92 4.19
N GLN A 27 -2.51 5.02 3.25
CA GLN A 27 -2.80 5.38 1.86
C GLN A 27 -3.94 6.40 1.76
N SER A 28 -5.06 6.15 2.43
CA SER A 28 -6.20 7.08 2.41
C SER A 28 -5.86 8.43 3.06
N TRP A 29 -5.12 8.42 4.17
CA TRP A 29 -4.67 9.64 4.82
C TRP A 29 -3.69 10.43 3.93
N ALA A 30 -2.72 9.76 3.32
CA ALA A 30 -1.73 10.36 2.43
C ALA A 30 -2.40 10.91 1.16
N ALA A 31 -3.44 10.26 0.65
CA ALA A 31 -4.23 10.78 -0.47
C ALA A 31 -4.91 12.12 -0.13
N SER A 32 -5.37 12.29 1.10
CA SER A 32 -6.04 13.52 1.55
C SER A 32 -5.11 14.72 1.75
N ARG A 33 -3.82 14.49 2.03
CA ARG A 33 -2.86 15.54 2.43
C ARG A 33 -1.68 15.74 1.46
N PHE A 34 -1.21 14.65 0.84
CA PHE A 34 0.04 14.61 0.08
C PHE A 34 -0.16 14.23 -1.38
N GLY A 35 -1.41 14.07 -1.83
CA GLY A 35 -1.73 13.74 -3.22
C GLY A 35 -1.40 12.29 -3.60
N ALA A 36 -1.25 11.39 -2.62
CA ALA A 36 -1.10 9.96 -2.90
C ALA A 36 -2.35 9.39 -3.60
N PRO A 37 -2.22 8.31 -4.38
CA PRO A 37 -3.37 7.70 -5.05
C PRO A 37 -4.35 7.08 -4.03
N ALA A 38 -5.63 7.46 -4.11
CA ALA A 38 -6.70 6.92 -3.27
C ALA A 38 -7.10 5.49 -3.65
N ASP A 39 -6.92 5.12 -4.92
CA ASP A 39 -7.30 3.83 -5.50
C ASP A 39 -6.07 3.10 -6.09
N GLY A 40 -6.28 1.86 -6.55
CA GLY A 40 -5.21 1.03 -7.15
C GLY A 40 -4.33 0.29 -6.13
N GLY A 41 -4.70 0.36 -4.85
CA GLY A 41 -4.10 -0.40 -3.75
C GLY A 41 -2.60 -0.20 -3.62
N TYR A 42 -1.93 -1.25 -3.14
CA TYR A 42 -0.49 -1.20 -2.84
C TYR A 42 0.37 -0.87 -4.07
N ALA A 43 0.00 -1.33 -5.26
CA ALA A 43 0.79 -1.09 -6.48
C ALA A 43 0.82 0.40 -6.85
N ALA A 44 -0.31 1.10 -6.71
CA ALA A 44 -0.37 2.54 -6.95
C ALA A 44 0.39 3.32 -5.87
N LEU A 45 0.20 2.96 -4.60
CA LEU A 45 0.92 3.56 -3.48
C LEU A 45 2.44 3.41 -3.63
N HIS A 46 2.91 2.20 -4.00
CA HIS A 46 4.32 1.93 -4.21
C HIS A 46 4.91 2.79 -5.34
N ARG A 47 4.22 2.89 -6.47
CA ARG A 47 4.66 3.75 -7.58
C ARG A 47 4.81 5.19 -7.11
N TRP A 48 3.79 5.73 -6.44
CA TRP A 48 3.85 7.08 -5.87
C TRP A 48 5.01 7.25 -4.88
N SER A 49 5.26 6.27 -4.00
CA SER A 49 6.37 6.36 -3.04
C SER A 49 7.76 6.42 -3.67
N VAL A 50 7.91 5.91 -4.90
CA VAL A 50 9.17 5.92 -5.64
C VAL A 50 9.27 7.16 -6.53
N ASP A 51 8.18 7.55 -7.19
CA ASP A 51 8.13 8.70 -8.08
C ASP A 51 8.18 10.03 -7.31
N GLU A 52 7.53 10.10 -6.14
CA GLU A 52 7.40 11.29 -5.27
C GLU A 52 8.13 11.08 -3.93
N LEU A 53 9.41 10.72 -3.99
CA LEU A 53 10.18 10.22 -2.84
C LEU A 53 10.23 11.18 -1.64
N ASP A 54 10.46 12.48 -1.88
CA ASP A 54 10.54 13.48 -0.82
C ASP A 54 9.18 13.65 -0.11
N THR A 55 8.12 13.78 -0.91
CA THR A 55 6.73 13.88 -0.42
C THR A 55 6.35 12.62 0.38
N PHE A 56 6.74 11.44 -0.08
CA PHE A 56 6.50 10.19 0.63
C PHE A 56 7.17 10.17 2.00
N TRP A 57 8.46 10.52 2.10
CA TRP A 57 9.15 10.52 3.39
C TRP A 57 8.64 11.58 4.36
N GLN A 58 8.19 12.74 3.86
CA GLN A 58 7.48 13.71 4.68
C GLN A 58 6.17 13.13 5.23
N ALA A 59 5.36 12.50 4.37
CA ALA A 59 4.12 11.86 4.77
C ALA A 59 4.35 10.77 5.83
N VAL A 60 5.42 9.98 5.71
CA VAL A 60 5.79 8.98 6.71
C VAL A 60 6.14 9.64 8.05
N ALA A 61 6.94 10.70 8.07
CA ALA A 61 7.29 11.40 9.30
C ALA A 61 6.04 11.96 10.00
N GLU A 62 5.16 12.65 9.26
CA GLU A 62 3.92 13.23 9.80
C GLU A 62 2.88 12.18 10.24
N TRP A 63 2.90 10.98 9.67
CA TRP A 63 1.98 9.90 10.07
C TRP A 63 2.34 9.26 11.42
N PHE A 64 3.62 9.28 11.78
CA PHE A 64 4.14 8.60 12.98
C PHE A 64 4.44 9.54 14.16
N ASP A 65 4.32 10.85 13.97
CA ASP A 65 4.31 11.85 15.05
C ASP A 65 3.00 11.79 15.88
#